data_AF-A0A6M6JEG0-F1
#
_entry.id   AF-A0A6M6JEG0-F1
#
_cell.length_a   1.000
_cell.length_b   1.000
_cell.length_c   1.000
_cell.angle_alpha   90.00
_cell.angle_beta   90.00
_cell.angle_gamma   90.00
#
_symmetry.space_group_name_H-M   'P 1'
#
loop_
_entity.id
_entity.type
_entity.pdbx_description
1 polymer ?
#
loop_
_entity_poly.entity_id
_entity_poly.type
_entity_poly.pdbx_seq_one_letter_code
_entity_poly.pdbx_strand_id
1 'polypeptide(L)'
;MAAPQSPVGSRRRLGAELRRLRAKTGLTLDDVAELMTCSTSKISRLETGKGVPKVPDVRELMRIYGVTSDTEQDMLLRLVKDGRQHGWWEPLTDGVAPERYVMDSPGRYTALENDATAVRSFDITVVHGLLQTREYATAVLTALLPQHLPAEIDRLVRLRLLRQQALRRSDPPPLELVAVLDEAVLCRPVGGPETMHAQLQHLLDVSELPTVSVLVLPFGADILRAHSGHFVLLEIPQEMGSDVVYIEGHAGEAYLDTESDVDLYQDVLSDALRHALSPDESRAELRRYQDKFAPPRKAHTP
;
A
#
# COMPACT_ATOMS: atom_id res chain seq x y z
N MET A 1 -22.52 -6.67 -6.69
CA MET A 1 -21.65 -7.79 -6.23
C MET A 1 -20.37 -7.15 -5.75
N ALA A 2 -19.78 -7.61 -4.64
CA ALA A 2 -18.47 -7.11 -4.21
C ALA A 2 -17.44 -7.40 -5.32
N ALA A 3 -16.58 -6.43 -5.62
CA ALA A 3 -15.52 -6.61 -6.61
C ALA A 3 -14.64 -7.82 -6.24
N PRO A 4 -14.08 -8.54 -7.23
CA PRO A 4 -13.19 -9.65 -6.96
C PRO A 4 -12.01 -9.18 -6.10
N GLN A 5 -11.91 -9.72 -4.90
CA GLN A 5 -10.84 -9.42 -3.95
C GLN A 5 -9.56 -10.09 -4.37
N SER A 6 -8.42 -9.50 -4.03
CA SER A 6 -7.14 -10.15 -4.26
C SER A 6 -6.99 -11.42 -3.40
N PRO A 7 -6.01 -12.30 -3.69
CA PRO A 7 -5.75 -13.44 -2.84
C PRO A 7 -5.46 -13.07 -1.38
N VAL A 8 -4.79 -11.93 -1.12
CA VAL A 8 -4.55 -11.46 0.26
C VAL A 8 -5.85 -10.98 0.90
N GLY A 9 -6.64 -10.17 0.20
CA GLY A 9 -7.94 -9.69 0.66
C GLY A 9 -8.90 -10.83 0.99
N SER A 10 -8.94 -11.86 0.14
CA SER A 10 -9.72 -13.07 0.38
C SER A 10 -9.30 -13.81 1.65
N ARG A 11 -7.98 -13.90 1.91
CA ARG A 11 -7.45 -14.49 3.16
C ARG A 11 -7.78 -13.63 4.38
N ARG A 12 -7.71 -12.30 4.25
CA ARG A 12 -8.05 -11.38 5.34
C ARG A 12 -9.55 -11.42 5.67
N ARG A 13 -10.42 -11.41 4.67
CA ARG A 13 -11.87 -11.59 4.84
C ARG A 13 -12.21 -12.92 5.48
N LEU A 14 -11.60 -14.00 5.01
CA LEU A 14 -11.76 -15.31 5.65
C LEU A 14 -11.35 -15.25 7.13
N GLY A 15 -10.20 -14.66 7.43
CA GLY A 15 -9.72 -14.50 8.79
C GLY A 15 -10.67 -13.69 9.69
N ALA A 16 -11.19 -12.57 9.18
CA ALA A 16 -12.17 -11.74 9.87
C ALA A 16 -13.46 -12.51 10.17
N GLU A 17 -13.98 -13.28 9.19
CA GLU A 17 -15.15 -14.12 9.39
C GLU A 17 -14.91 -15.24 10.41
N LEU A 18 -13.77 -15.93 10.33
CA LEU A 18 -13.39 -16.97 11.30
C LEU A 18 -13.28 -16.41 12.71
N ARG A 19 -12.67 -15.23 12.87
CA ARG A 19 -12.58 -14.54 14.17
C ARG A 19 -13.96 -14.15 14.70
N ARG A 20 -14.84 -13.61 13.86
CA ARG A 20 -16.22 -13.25 14.22
C ARG A 20 -16.99 -14.49 14.68
N LEU A 21 -16.85 -15.61 13.98
CA LEU A 21 -17.47 -16.89 14.33
C LEU A 21 -16.94 -17.42 15.66
N ARG A 22 -15.63 -17.39 15.89
CA ARG A 22 -15.03 -17.77 17.18
C ARG A 22 -15.52 -16.90 18.33
N ALA A 23 -15.58 -15.59 18.14
CA ALA A 23 -16.04 -14.67 19.18
C ALA A 23 -17.49 -14.97 19.63
N LYS A 24 -18.35 -15.44 18.72
CA LYS A 24 -19.73 -15.85 19.03
C LYS A 24 -19.82 -17.11 19.89
N THR A 25 -18.83 -18.00 19.82
CA THR A 25 -18.81 -19.22 20.65
C THR A 25 -18.19 -18.98 22.03
N GLY A 26 -17.51 -17.85 22.22
CA GLY A 26 -16.76 -17.55 23.44
C GLY A 26 -15.43 -18.29 23.58
N LEU A 27 -15.00 -19.03 22.55
CA LEU A 27 -13.75 -19.78 22.57
C LEU A 27 -12.53 -18.86 22.42
N THR A 28 -11.49 -19.13 23.19
CA THR A 28 -10.18 -18.51 23.02
C THR A 28 -9.42 -19.14 21.84
N LEU A 29 -8.32 -18.52 21.41
CA LEU A 29 -7.46 -19.13 20.38
C LEU A 29 -6.85 -20.46 20.86
N ASP A 30 -6.55 -20.58 22.15
CA ASP A 30 -5.96 -21.79 22.75
C ASP A 30 -6.98 -22.94 22.77
N ASP A 31 -8.24 -22.66 23.13
CA ASP A 31 -9.31 -23.66 23.11
C ASP A 31 -9.48 -24.27 21.70
N VAL A 32 -9.47 -23.41 20.67
CA VAL A 32 -9.59 -23.85 19.27
C VAL A 32 -8.36 -24.62 18.83
N ALA A 33 -7.17 -24.19 19.24
CA ALA A 33 -5.92 -24.86 18.92
C ALA A 33 -5.88 -26.29 19.51
N GLU A 34 -6.37 -26.47 20.73
CA GLU A 34 -6.54 -27.77 21.38
C GLU A 34 -7.53 -28.65 20.60
N LEU A 35 -8.73 -28.13 20.30
CA LEU A 35 -9.74 -28.86 19.51
C LEU A 35 -9.25 -29.27 18.12
N MET A 36 -8.43 -28.43 17.47
CA MET A 36 -7.82 -28.73 16.17
C MET A 36 -6.53 -29.56 16.25
N THR A 37 -6.01 -29.83 17.46
CA THR A 37 -4.69 -30.47 17.67
C THR A 37 -3.58 -29.76 16.90
N CYS A 38 -3.50 -28.43 17.02
CA CYS A 38 -2.49 -27.61 16.35
C CYS A 38 -1.97 -26.48 17.26
N SER A 39 -1.05 -25.66 16.76
CA SER A 39 -0.55 -24.52 17.54
C SER A 39 -1.51 -23.34 17.50
N THR A 40 -1.60 -22.60 18.60
CA THR A 40 -2.32 -21.30 18.69
C THR A 40 -1.88 -20.34 17.59
N SER A 41 -0.58 -20.37 17.25
CA SER A 41 -0.01 -19.58 16.15
C SER A 41 -0.62 -19.93 14.78
N LYS A 42 -1.00 -21.19 14.51
CA LYS A 42 -1.69 -21.58 13.28
C LYS A 42 -3.08 -20.95 13.21
N ILE A 43 -3.86 -21.02 14.30
CA ILE A 43 -5.20 -20.43 14.37
C ILE A 43 -5.12 -18.91 14.21
N SER A 44 -4.21 -18.27 14.94
CA SER A 44 -3.97 -16.83 14.84
C SER A 44 -3.61 -16.39 13.42
N ARG A 45 -2.74 -17.12 12.71
CA ARG A 45 -2.40 -16.82 11.30
C ARG A 45 -3.58 -16.96 10.34
N LEU A 46 -4.48 -17.92 10.57
CA LEU A 46 -5.70 -18.06 9.77
C LEU A 46 -6.65 -16.87 10.04
N GLU A 47 -6.89 -16.54 11.31
CA GLU A 47 -7.78 -15.43 11.70
C GLU A 47 -7.24 -14.04 11.35
N THR A 48 -5.93 -13.90 11.15
CA THR A 48 -5.29 -12.65 10.69
C THR A 48 -5.09 -12.60 9.18
N GLY A 49 -5.49 -13.63 8.44
CA GLY A 49 -5.25 -13.73 6.99
C GLY A 49 -3.78 -13.84 6.58
N LYS A 50 -2.87 -14.02 7.55
CA LYS A 50 -1.41 -14.12 7.34
C LYS A 50 -0.98 -15.54 6.91
N GLY A 51 -1.83 -16.55 7.12
CA GLY A 51 -1.61 -17.93 6.69
C GLY A 51 -2.35 -18.29 5.40
N VAL A 52 -1.78 -19.19 4.59
CA VAL A 52 -2.49 -19.75 3.42
C VAL A 52 -3.55 -20.75 3.91
N PRO A 53 -4.85 -20.49 3.70
CA PRO A 53 -5.90 -21.34 4.24
C PRO A 53 -6.00 -22.66 3.48
N LYS A 54 -6.28 -23.74 4.20
CA LYS A 54 -6.55 -25.07 3.62
C LYS A 54 -8.00 -25.43 3.84
N VAL A 55 -8.63 -26.02 2.83
CA VAL A 55 -10.04 -26.45 2.89
C VAL A 55 -10.32 -27.36 4.10
N PRO A 56 -9.47 -28.36 4.44
CA PRO A 56 -9.70 -29.19 5.63
C PRO A 56 -9.71 -28.39 6.93
N ASP A 57 -8.76 -27.45 7.10
CA ASP A 57 -8.66 -26.62 8.31
C ASP A 57 -9.92 -25.76 8.47
N VAL A 58 -10.39 -25.13 7.38
CA VAL A 58 -11.58 -24.26 7.43
C VAL A 58 -12.86 -25.06 7.65
N ARG A 59 -12.99 -26.27 7.09
CA ARG A 59 -14.14 -27.15 7.38
C ARG A 59 -14.21 -27.54 8.84
N GLU A 60 -13.07 -27.85 9.43
CA GLU A 60 -13.02 -28.21 10.84
C GLU A 60 -13.35 -27.00 11.73
N LEU A 61 -12.86 -25.81 11.40
CA LEU A 61 -13.23 -24.57 12.09
C LEU A 61 -14.74 -24.27 11.97
N MET A 62 -15.34 -24.46 10.79
CA MET A 62 -16.79 -24.32 10.62
C MET A 62 -17.57 -25.26 11.54
N ARG A 63 -17.10 -26.49 11.71
CA ARG A 63 -17.68 -27.48 12.64
C ARG A 63 -17.54 -27.03 14.09
N ILE A 64 -16.34 -26.61 14.51
CA ILE A 64 -16.06 -26.13 15.87
C ILE A 64 -16.90 -24.88 16.20
N TYR A 65 -17.07 -23.98 15.24
CA TYR A 65 -17.81 -22.73 15.42
C TYR A 65 -19.33 -22.88 15.24
N GLY A 66 -19.82 -24.07 14.89
CA GLY A 66 -21.25 -24.34 14.75
C GLY A 66 -21.90 -23.68 13.52
N VAL A 67 -21.16 -23.51 12.42
CA VAL A 67 -21.69 -22.94 11.17
C VAL A 67 -22.61 -23.94 10.49
N THR A 68 -23.92 -23.68 10.48
CA THR A 68 -24.93 -24.59 9.89
C THR A 68 -25.55 -24.08 8.59
N SER A 69 -25.36 -22.80 8.25
CA SER A 69 -25.90 -22.24 7.00
C SER A 69 -25.07 -22.65 5.80
N ASP A 70 -25.66 -23.35 4.84
CA ASP A 70 -25.02 -23.71 3.57
C ASP A 70 -24.46 -22.48 2.84
N THR A 71 -25.16 -21.35 2.91
CA THR A 71 -24.71 -20.09 2.30
C THR A 71 -23.44 -19.55 2.95
N GLU A 72 -23.34 -19.61 4.28
CA GLU A 72 -22.15 -19.17 5.02
C GLU A 72 -20.97 -20.12 4.78
N GLN A 73 -21.23 -21.44 4.74
CA GLN A 73 -20.20 -22.44 4.43
C GLN A 73 -19.66 -22.26 3.01
N ASP A 74 -20.54 -22.09 2.01
CA ASP A 74 -20.14 -21.85 0.62
C ASP A 74 -19.30 -20.58 0.48
N MET A 75 -19.68 -19.51 1.18
CA MET A 75 -18.92 -18.26 1.19
C MET A 75 -17.51 -18.46 1.74
N LEU A 76 -17.36 -19.12 2.90
CA LEU A 76 -16.05 -19.39 3.50
C LEU A 76 -15.18 -20.26 2.59
N LEU A 77 -15.75 -21.29 1.96
CA LEU A 77 -15.02 -22.17 1.05
C LEU A 77 -14.60 -21.45 -0.25
N ARG A 78 -15.41 -20.52 -0.75
CA ARG A 78 -15.02 -19.64 -1.87
C ARG A 78 -13.83 -18.77 -1.49
N LEU A 79 -13.84 -18.14 -0.31
CA LEU A 79 -12.71 -17.33 0.17
C LEU A 79 -11.42 -18.15 0.32
N VAL A 80 -11.50 -19.43 0.70
CA VAL A 80 -10.34 -20.33 0.71
C VAL A 80 -9.79 -20.55 -0.70
N LYS A 81 -10.67 -20.76 -1.69
CA LYS A 81 -10.27 -20.96 -3.08
C LYS A 81 -9.60 -19.69 -3.64
N ASP A 82 -10.22 -18.54 -3.42
CA ASP A 82 -9.76 -17.26 -3.94
C ASP A 82 -8.47 -16.80 -3.24
N GLY A 83 -8.37 -17.02 -1.93
CA GLY A 83 -7.16 -16.75 -1.14
C GLY A 83 -5.94 -17.62 -1.47
N ARG A 84 -6.11 -18.63 -2.34
CA ARG A 84 -5.06 -19.49 -2.88
C ARG A 84 -4.71 -19.19 -4.34
N GLN A 85 -5.42 -18.26 -4.99
CA GLN A 85 -5.08 -17.83 -6.35
C GLN A 85 -3.79 -16.99 -6.34
N HIS A 86 -3.18 -16.83 -7.52
CA HIS A 86 -1.98 -16.01 -7.70
C HIS A 86 -2.40 -14.59 -8.09
N GLY A 87 -1.85 -13.58 -7.44
CA GLY A 87 -2.05 -12.18 -7.80
C GLY A 87 -1.38 -11.82 -9.13
N TRP A 88 -1.90 -10.81 -9.82
CA TRP A 88 -1.34 -10.34 -11.11
C TRP A 88 0.09 -9.81 -10.98
N TRP A 89 0.50 -9.40 -9.77
CA TRP A 89 1.84 -8.93 -9.46
C TRP A 89 2.85 -10.06 -9.28
N GLU A 90 2.41 -11.30 -9.03
CA GLU A 90 3.32 -12.40 -8.71
C GLU A 90 4.33 -12.69 -9.84
N PRO A 91 3.93 -12.71 -11.13
CA PRO A 91 4.88 -12.77 -12.25
C PRO A 91 5.83 -11.57 -12.35
N LEU A 92 5.63 -10.50 -11.59
CA LEU A 92 6.52 -9.33 -11.52
C LEU A 92 7.39 -9.33 -10.26
N THR A 93 7.02 -10.08 -9.23
CA THR A 93 7.73 -10.12 -7.94
C THR A 93 8.48 -11.44 -7.70
N ASP A 94 8.11 -12.51 -8.41
CA ASP A 94 8.71 -13.82 -8.25
C ASP A 94 10.19 -13.85 -8.63
N GLY A 95 11.05 -14.38 -7.76
CA GLY A 95 12.50 -14.44 -7.96
C GLY A 95 13.23 -13.10 -7.84
N VAL A 96 12.55 -11.99 -7.53
CA VAL A 96 13.23 -10.77 -7.06
C VAL A 96 13.71 -11.07 -5.65
N ALA A 97 15.04 -11.18 -5.48
CA ALA A 97 15.61 -11.48 -4.18
C ALA A 97 15.19 -10.39 -3.17
N PRO A 98 14.64 -10.73 -2.00
CA PRO A 98 14.38 -9.76 -0.96
C PRO A 98 15.72 -9.18 -0.50
N GLU A 99 16.08 -8.00 -0.99
CA GLU A 99 17.09 -7.17 -0.34
C GLU A 99 16.42 -6.52 0.87
N ARG A 100 16.98 -6.74 2.06
CA ARG A 100 16.47 -6.26 3.36
C ARG A 100 16.06 -4.78 3.43
N TYR A 101 16.48 -3.96 2.48
CA TYR A 101 16.38 -2.51 2.50
C TYR A 101 15.29 -1.96 1.57
N VAL A 102 14.71 -2.77 0.68
CA VAL A 102 13.68 -2.33 -0.28
C VAL A 102 12.63 -3.42 -0.42
N MET A 103 11.48 -3.21 0.21
CA MET A 103 10.26 -4.01 -0.01
C MET A 103 10.50 -5.52 0.18
N ASP A 104 10.66 -5.97 1.44
CA ASP A 104 10.93 -7.37 1.81
C ASP A 104 9.90 -8.35 1.20
N SER A 105 8.66 -7.87 0.94
CA SER A 105 7.67 -8.57 0.14
C SER A 105 6.92 -7.63 -0.81
N PRO A 106 7.42 -7.42 -2.05
CA PRO A 106 6.76 -6.58 -3.06
C PRO A 106 5.31 -6.99 -3.32
N GLY A 107 5.05 -8.30 -3.26
CA GLY A 107 3.74 -8.87 -3.46
C GLY A 107 2.79 -8.59 -2.30
N ARG A 108 3.27 -8.56 -1.05
CA ARG A 108 2.41 -8.29 0.11
C ARG A 108 1.88 -6.86 0.10
N TYR A 109 2.77 -5.88 -0.07
CA TYR A 109 2.36 -4.48 -0.20
C TYR A 109 1.38 -4.31 -1.37
N THR A 110 1.73 -4.82 -2.56
CA THR A 110 0.90 -4.68 -3.76
C THR A 110 -0.49 -5.29 -3.58
N ALA A 111 -0.57 -6.43 -2.88
CA ALA A 111 -1.85 -7.06 -2.60
C ALA A 111 -2.74 -6.21 -1.67
N LEU A 112 -2.15 -5.64 -0.61
CA LEU A 112 -2.89 -4.76 0.31
C LEU A 112 -3.32 -3.47 -0.39
N GLU A 113 -2.45 -2.84 -1.19
CA GLU A 113 -2.81 -1.66 -2.00
C GLU A 113 -3.91 -1.96 -3.00
N ASN A 114 -3.88 -3.15 -3.64
CA ASN A 114 -4.91 -3.57 -4.58
C ASN A 114 -6.29 -3.69 -3.93
N ASP A 115 -6.33 -4.14 -2.68
CA ASP A 115 -7.55 -4.34 -1.88
C ASP A 115 -8.00 -3.08 -1.12
N ALA A 116 -7.16 -2.05 -1.04
CA ALA A 116 -7.47 -0.80 -0.37
C ALA A 116 -8.52 0.01 -1.15
N THR A 117 -9.37 0.71 -0.40
CA THR A 117 -10.28 1.73 -0.95
C THR A 117 -9.62 3.10 -1.00
N ALA A 118 -8.72 3.36 -0.06
CA ALA A 118 -7.95 4.58 0.02
C ALA A 118 -6.50 4.31 0.45
N VAL A 119 -5.61 5.16 -0.03
CA VAL A 119 -4.19 5.23 0.35
C VAL A 119 -3.90 6.64 0.82
N ARG A 120 -3.30 6.76 2.00
CA ARG A 120 -2.75 8.03 2.50
C ARG A 120 -1.26 7.87 2.70
N SER A 121 -0.44 8.75 2.15
CA SER A 121 1.00 8.72 2.33
C SER A 121 1.53 10.03 2.90
N PHE A 122 2.57 9.90 3.71
CA PHE A 122 3.45 11.00 4.06
C PHE A 122 4.85 10.67 3.55
N ASP A 123 5.31 11.42 2.56
CA ASP A 123 6.53 11.14 1.81
C ASP A 123 7.59 12.22 2.09
N ILE A 124 8.76 11.80 2.59
CA ILE A 124 9.81 12.73 3.06
C ILE A 124 11.09 12.73 2.22
N THR A 125 11.28 11.73 1.36
CA THR A 125 12.54 11.57 0.59
C THR A 125 12.33 11.41 -0.91
N VAL A 126 11.28 10.70 -1.33
CA VAL A 126 10.95 10.44 -2.72
C VAL A 126 9.43 10.48 -2.89
N VAL A 127 8.96 10.83 -4.10
CA VAL A 127 7.53 10.81 -4.44
C VAL A 127 6.93 9.40 -4.23
N HIS A 128 5.69 9.30 -3.75
CA HIS A 128 4.99 8.02 -3.59
C HIS A 128 4.96 7.20 -4.89
N GLY A 129 5.12 5.87 -4.81
CA GLY A 129 5.27 4.99 -5.98
C GLY A 129 4.11 5.03 -6.99
N LEU A 130 2.89 5.33 -6.55
CA LEU A 130 1.71 5.51 -7.41
C LEU A 130 1.72 6.83 -8.21
N LEU A 131 2.64 7.73 -7.90
CA LEU A 131 2.74 9.06 -8.49
C LEU A 131 4.04 9.26 -9.26
N GLN A 132 4.83 8.21 -9.50
CA GLN A 132 6.12 8.31 -10.16
C GLN A 132 6.04 8.09 -11.68
N THR A 133 6.80 8.86 -12.44
CA THR A 133 7.08 8.55 -13.86
C THR A 133 8.03 7.36 -13.97
N ARG A 134 8.11 6.76 -15.16
CA ARG A 134 9.02 5.64 -15.43
C ARG A 134 10.47 6.02 -15.14
N GLU A 135 10.91 7.18 -15.59
CA GLU A 135 12.28 7.67 -15.49
C GLU A 135 12.63 7.94 -14.02
N TYR A 136 11.72 8.57 -13.27
CA TYR A 136 11.89 8.82 -11.84
C TYR A 136 11.96 7.50 -11.05
N ALA A 137 11.01 6.58 -11.31
CA ALA A 137 10.99 5.28 -10.66
C ALA A 137 12.25 4.45 -10.93
N THR A 138 12.76 4.51 -12.17
CA THR A 138 14.01 3.85 -12.55
C THR A 138 15.18 4.42 -11.75
N ALA A 139 15.31 5.74 -11.70
CA ALA A 139 16.39 6.41 -10.97
C ALA A 139 16.36 6.08 -9.46
N VAL A 140 15.18 6.08 -8.84
CA VAL A 140 15.02 5.70 -7.42
C VAL A 140 15.39 4.24 -7.21
N LEU A 141 14.82 3.32 -8.00
CA LEU A 141 15.06 1.88 -7.81
C LEU A 141 16.52 1.51 -8.06
N THR A 142 17.16 2.04 -9.10
CA THR A 142 18.60 1.81 -9.34
C THR A 142 19.47 2.32 -8.18
N ALA A 143 19.11 3.44 -7.55
CA ALA A 143 19.85 3.96 -6.41
C ALA A 143 19.67 3.11 -5.14
N LEU A 144 18.45 2.61 -4.90
CA LEU A 144 18.14 1.81 -3.72
C LEU A 144 18.57 0.34 -3.84
N LEU A 145 18.70 -0.16 -5.08
CA LEU A 145 19.01 -1.55 -5.41
C LEU A 145 20.26 -1.67 -6.29
N PRO A 146 21.44 -1.22 -5.81
CA PRO A 146 22.64 -1.12 -6.64
C PRO A 146 23.20 -2.47 -7.13
N GLN A 147 22.80 -3.59 -6.52
CA GLN A 147 23.26 -4.93 -6.90
C GLN A 147 22.30 -5.63 -7.88
N HIS A 148 21.12 -5.08 -8.13
CA HIS A 148 20.14 -5.66 -9.02
C HIS A 148 20.48 -5.40 -10.49
N LEU A 149 20.17 -6.37 -11.35
CA LEU A 149 20.34 -6.28 -12.78
C LEU A 149 19.34 -5.29 -13.40
N PRO A 150 19.68 -4.59 -14.49
CA PRO A 150 18.75 -3.68 -15.16
C PRO A 150 17.38 -4.29 -15.52
N ALA A 151 17.35 -5.58 -15.86
CA ALA A 151 16.11 -6.30 -16.16
C ALA A 151 15.20 -6.50 -14.92
N GLU A 152 15.79 -6.63 -13.73
CA GLU A 152 15.07 -6.73 -12.46
C GLU A 152 14.50 -5.36 -12.08
N ILE A 153 15.29 -4.29 -12.25
CA ILE A 153 14.83 -2.91 -12.07
C ILE A 153 13.65 -2.62 -13.00
N ASP A 154 13.75 -2.91 -14.30
CA ASP A 154 12.63 -2.67 -15.23
C ASP A 154 11.38 -3.47 -14.84
N ARG A 155 11.53 -4.69 -14.29
CA ARG A 155 10.40 -5.48 -13.78
C ARG A 155 9.70 -4.79 -12.61
N LEU A 156 10.45 -4.21 -11.67
CA LEU A 156 9.91 -3.42 -10.55
C LEU A 156 9.28 -2.10 -11.01
N VAL A 157 9.87 -1.44 -12.01
CA VAL A 157 9.28 -0.24 -12.65
C VAL A 157 7.95 -0.59 -13.31
N ARG A 158 7.88 -1.70 -14.06
CA ARG A 158 6.62 -2.19 -14.66
C ARG A 158 5.58 -2.48 -13.59
N LEU A 159 5.95 -3.10 -12.47
CA LEU A 159 5.05 -3.31 -11.33
C LEU A 159 4.48 -1.97 -10.82
N ARG A 160 5.32 -0.95 -10.61
CA ARG A 160 4.86 0.38 -10.19
C ARG A 160 3.87 0.98 -11.18
N LEU A 161 4.18 0.98 -12.48
CA LEU A 161 3.30 1.54 -13.51
C LEU A 161 1.96 0.80 -13.63
N LEU A 162 1.94 -0.51 -13.43
CA LEU A 162 0.69 -1.28 -13.41
C LEU A 162 -0.17 -0.94 -12.19
N ARG A 163 0.44 -0.75 -11.01
CA ARG A 163 -0.26 -0.32 -9.79
C ARG A 163 -0.99 1.01 -9.98
N GLN A 164 -0.40 1.95 -10.74
CA GLN A 164 -1.00 3.27 -11.03
C GLN A 164 -2.36 3.21 -11.75
N GLN A 165 -2.67 2.10 -12.42
CA GLN A 165 -3.99 1.90 -13.04
C GLN A 165 -5.13 1.98 -12.00
N ALA A 166 -4.85 1.69 -10.73
CA ALA A 166 -5.81 1.83 -9.64
C ALA A 166 -6.36 3.27 -9.49
N LEU A 167 -5.61 4.30 -9.89
CA LEU A 167 -6.07 5.70 -9.82
C LEU A 167 -7.08 6.06 -10.91
N ARG A 168 -7.24 5.22 -11.95
CA ARG A 168 -8.06 5.50 -13.13
C ARG A 168 -9.06 4.39 -13.49
N ARG A 169 -9.03 3.27 -12.77
CA ARG A 169 -9.96 2.15 -13.00
C ARG A 169 -11.41 2.57 -12.80
N SER A 170 -12.34 1.92 -13.50
CA SER A 170 -13.78 2.18 -13.37
C SER A 170 -14.49 1.16 -12.48
N ASP A 171 -13.97 -0.07 -12.38
CA ASP A 171 -14.50 -1.14 -11.52
C ASP A 171 -13.36 -2.00 -10.97
N PRO A 172 -13.20 -2.13 -9.63
CA PRO A 172 -13.89 -1.34 -8.59
C PRO A 172 -13.64 0.17 -8.75
N PRO A 173 -14.33 1.04 -8.00
CA PRO A 173 -14.10 2.48 -8.05
C PRO A 173 -12.61 2.85 -7.98
N PRO A 174 -12.20 3.98 -8.60
CA PRO A 174 -10.82 4.45 -8.52
C PRO A 174 -10.36 4.52 -7.07
N LEU A 175 -9.11 4.12 -6.83
CA LEU A 175 -8.47 4.26 -5.54
C LEU A 175 -8.41 5.74 -5.16
N GLU A 176 -8.79 6.06 -3.93
CA GLU A 176 -8.60 7.38 -3.38
C GLU A 176 -7.18 7.53 -2.83
N LEU A 177 -6.44 8.54 -3.27
CA LEU A 177 -5.06 8.76 -2.87
C LEU A 177 -4.89 10.17 -2.30
N VAL A 178 -4.36 10.27 -1.09
CA VAL A 178 -3.87 11.53 -0.52
C VAL A 178 -2.39 11.37 -0.24
N ALA A 179 -1.55 12.10 -0.96
CA ALA A 179 -0.11 12.12 -0.76
C ALA A 179 0.31 13.48 -0.22
N VAL A 180 0.84 13.49 1.00
CA VAL A 180 1.46 14.66 1.61
C VAL A 180 2.96 14.56 1.39
N LEU A 181 3.50 15.45 0.56
CA LEU A 181 4.90 15.50 0.20
C LEU A 181 5.61 16.56 1.05
N ASP A 182 6.62 16.18 1.81
CA ASP A 182 7.56 17.16 2.36
C ASP A 182 8.25 17.92 1.22
N GLU A 183 8.41 19.23 1.34
CA GLU A 183 9.04 20.07 0.31
C GLU A 183 10.45 19.57 -0.08
N ALA A 184 11.14 18.84 0.82
CA ALA A 184 12.42 18.18 0.51
C ALA A 184 12.33 17.20 -0.67
N VAL A 185 11.19 16.53 -0.87
CA VAL A 185 10.94 15.62 -2.00
C VAL A 185 11.02 16.37 -3.33
N LEU A 186 10.57 17.63 -3.36
CA LEU A 186 10.59 18.47 -4.57
C LEU A 186 11.97 19.09 -4.81
N CYS A 187 12.76 19.26 -3.74
CA CYS A 187 14.09 19.84 -3.80
C CYS A 187 15.18 18.89 -4.30
N ARG A 188 15.14 17.63 -3.85
CA ARG A 188 16.22 16.67 -4.05
C ARG A 188 16.23 16.18 -5.50
N PRO A 189 17.30 16.41 -6.28
CA PRO A 189 17.34 15.94 -7.67
C PRO A 189 17.34 14.42 -7.75
N VAL A 190 16.43 13.86 -8.55
CA VAL A 190 16.34 12.43 -8.86
C VAL A 190 16.35 12.26 -10.37
N GLY A 191 17.28 11.46 -10.89
CA GLY A 191 17.38 11.19 -12.34
C GLY A 191 17.74 12.40 -13.21
N GLY A 192 18.19 13.51 -12.61
CA GLY A 192 18.57 14.74 -13.31
C GLY A 192 17.41 15.72 -13.57
N PRO A 193 17.70 16.92 -14.12
CA PRO A 193 16.70 17.99 -14.27
C PRO A 193 15.51 17.61 -15.17
N GLU A 194 15.76 16.94 -16.30
CA GLU A 194 14.70 16.53 -17.23
C GLU A 194 13.71 15.55 -16.57
N THR A 195 14.23 14.57 -15.82
CA THR A 195 13.43 13.61 -15.04
C THR A 195 12.59 14.32 -13.99
N MET A 196 13.19 15.25 -13.23
CA MET A 196 12.46 16.03 -12.22
C MET A 196 11.37 16.91 -12.84
N HIS A 197 11.65 17.58 -13.95
CA HIS A 197 10.68 18.42 -14.64
C HIS A 197 9.48 17.58 -15.13
N ALA A 198 9.74 16.43 -15.75
CA ALA A 198 8.70 15.50 -16.18
C ALA A 198 7.91 14.92 -14.99
N GLN A 199 8.58 14.60 -13.89
CA GLN A 199 7.94 14.11 -12.67
C GLN A 199 7.01 15.16 -12.05
N LEU A 200 7.42 16.43 -12.00
CA LEU A 200 6.60 17.51 -11.47
C LEU A 200 5.42 17.83 -12.38
N GLN A 201 5.59 17.77 -13.70
CA GLN A 201 4.47 17.85 -14.64
C GLN A 201 3.45 16.72 -14.37
N HIS A 202 3.94 15.50 -14.19
CA HIS A 202 3.07 14.36 -13.92
C HIS A 202 2.29 14.52 -12.61
N LEU A 203 2.92 15.05 -11.54
CA LEU A 203 2.22 15.37 -10.29
C LEU A 203 1.10 16.39 -10.48
N LEU A 204 1.34 17.43 -11.28
CA LEU A 204 0.29 18.40 -11.65
C LEU A 204 -0.86 17.70 -12.38
N ASP A 205 -0.56 16.87 -13.37
CA ASP A 205 -1.57 16.18 -14.19
C ASP A 205 -2.44 15.21 -13.38
N VAL A 206 -1.83 14.45 -12.46
CA VAL A 206 -2.59 13.50 -11.61
C VAL A 206 -3.32 14.18 -10.47
N SER A 207 -2.89 15.38 -10.03
CA SER A 207 -3.61 16.18 -9.03
C SER A 207 -4.96 16.73 -9.53
N GLU A 208 -5.23 16.64 -10.84
CA GLU A 208 -6.53 16.97 -11.44
C GLU A 208 -7.52 15.79 -11.39
N LEU A 209 -7.09 14.59 -10.96
CA LEU A 209 -8.00 13.47 -10.78
C LEU A 209 -8.89 13.69 -9.54
N PRO A 210 -10.19 13.38 -9.62
CA PRO A 210 -11.13 13.67 -8.54
C PRO A 210 -10.86 12.89 -7.25
N THR A 211 -10.15 11.77 -7.34
CA THR A 211 -9.81 10.90 -6.20
C THR A 211 -8.35 11.05 -5.76
N VAL A 212 -7.60 12.02 -6.30
CA VAL A 212 -6.17 12.20 -5.98
C VAL A 212 -5.92 13.60 -5.42
N SER A 213 -5.33 13.67 -4.22
CA SER A 213 -4.82 14.90 -3.62
C SER A 213 -3.31 14.79 -3.46
N VAL A 214 -2.58 15.73 -4.08
CA VAL A 214 -1.14 15.89 -3.89
C VAL A 214 -0.93 17.21 -3.14
N LEU A 215 -0.51 17.10 -1.88
CA LEU A 215 -0.36 18.23 -0.97
C LEU A 215 1.10 18.43 -0.62
N VAL A 216 1.55 19.68 -0.56
CA VAL A 216 2.93 20.01 -0.18
C VAL A 216 2.95 20.46 1.26
N LEU A 217 3.78 19.83 2.08
CA LEU A 217 4.15 20.33 3.39
C LEU A 217 5.37 21.25 3.23
N PRO A 218 5.22 22.58 3.39
CA PRO A 218 6.29 23.53 3.12
C PRO A 218 7.33 23.53 4.24
N PHE A 219 8.58 23.90 3.93
CA PHE A 219 9.66 24.02 4.93
C PHE A 219 9.38 25.04 6.04
N GLY A 220 8.45 25.96 5.81
CA GLY A 220 8.00 26.93 6.80
C GLY A 220 7.03 26.37 7.84
N ALA A 221 6.58 25.11 7.70
CA ALA A 221 5.75 24.45 8.71
C ALA A 221 6.54 24.21 10.01
N ASP A 222 5.86 24.34 11.15
CA ASP A 222 6.45 24.10 12.49
C ASP A 222 6.73 22.60 12.71
N ILE A 223 7.34 22.23 13.85
CA ILE A 223 7.67 20.83 14.19
C ILE A 223 6.39 19.98 14.22
N LEU A 224 6.32 19.00 13.32
CA LEU A 224 5.18 18.09 13.20
C LEU A 224 5.48 16.70 13.77
N ARG A 225 4.42 16.00 14.19
CA ARG A 225 4.53 14.59 14.61
C ARG A 225 5.08 13.69 13.50
N ALA A 226 4.86 14.06 12.24
CA ALA A 226 5.23 13.28 11.06
C ALA A 226 6.74 13.25 10.76
N HIS A 227 7.57 14.06 11.44
CA HIS A 227 9.03 14.06 11.25
C HIS A 227 9.71 12.70 11.48
N SER A 228 9.04 11.74 12.12
CA SER A 228 9.60 10.42 12.43
C SER A 228 9.85 9.52 11.21
N GLY A 229 9.28 9.82 10.04
CA GLY A 229 9.58 9.06 8.82
C GLY A 229 8.43 8.98 7.83
N HIS A 230 8.72 8.36 6.68
CA HIS A 230 7.71 8.01 5.68
C HIS A 230 6.79 6.89 6.21
N PHE A 231 5.50 6.98 5.88
CA PHE A 231 4.53 5.93 6.11
C PHE A 231 3.41 5.98 5.07
N VAL A 232 2.72 4.84 4.91
CA VAL A 232 1.52 4.71 4.09
C VAL A 232 0.41 4.07 4.93
N LEU A 233 -0.73 4.73 5.04
CA LEU A 233 -1.96 4.18 5.60
C LEU A 233 -2.81 3.61 4.46
N LEU A 234 -3.09 2.31 4.52
CA LEU A 234 -3.97 1.59 3.62
C LEU A 234 -5.32 1.41 4.30
N GLU A 235 -6.34 2.09 3.80
CA GLU A 235 -7.72 1.95 4.29
C GLU A 235 -8.35 0.72 3.63
N ILE A 236 -8.70 -0.27 4.46
CA ILE A 236 -9.17 -1.59 4.01
C ILE A 236 -10.68 -1.69 4.24
N PRO A 237 -11.47 -2.19 3.26
CA PRO A 237 -12.87 -2.50 3.47
C PRO A 237 -13.10 -3.28 4.77
N GLN A 238 -14.11 -2.87 5.56
CA GLN A 238 -14.35 -3.43 6.89
C GLN A 238 -14.52 -4.95 6.90
N GLU A 239 -15.09 -5.52 5.83
CA GLU A 239 -15.21 -6.97 5.67
C GLU A 239 -13.86 -7.71 5.55
N MET A 240 -12.77 -7.02 5.22
CA MET A 240 -11.41 -7.52 5.13
C MET A 240 -10.56 -7.18 6.37
N GLY A 241 -11.18 -6.66 7.43
CA GLY A 241 -10.55 -6.35 8.71
C GLY A 241 -10.01 -4.92 8.79
N SER A 242 -9.06 -4.71 9.69
CA SER A 242 -8.54 -3.37 10.04
C SER A 242 -7.67 -2.76 8.94
N ASP A 243 -7.59 -1.43 8.95
CA ASP A 243 -6.60 -0.68 8.18
C ASP A 243 -5.17 -1.11 8.51
N VAL A 244 -4.25 -0.80 7.62
CA VAL A 244 -2.85 -1.21 7.74
C VAL A 244 -1.94 0.00 7.53
N VAL A 245 -1.07 0.25 8.49
CA VAL A 245 0.05 1.19 8.33
C VAL A 245 1.25 0.41 7.83
N TYR A 246 1.79 0.85 6.70
CA TYR A 246 3.06 0.41 6.16
C TYR A 246 4.15 1.42 6.49
N ILE A 247 5.24 0.92 7.09
CA ILE A 247 6.47 1.67 7.29
C ILE A 247 7.64 0.88 6.73
N GLU A 248 8.62 1.57 6.18
CA GLU A 248 9.84 0.98 5.67
C GLU A 248 11.06 1.79 6.09
N GLY A 249 12.19 1.11 6.22
CA GLY A 249 13.47 1.73 6.49
C GLY A 249 14.61 0.74 6.31
N HIS A 250 15.81 1.14 6.72
CA HIS A 250 17.01 0.34 6.54
C HIS A 250 16.98 -1.00 7.31
N ALA A 251 16.09 -1.17 8.28
CA ALA A 251 15.95 -2.43 9.01
C ALA A 251 14.91 -3.39 8.38
N GLY A 252 14.24 -2.98 7.29
CA GLY A 252 13.16 -3.69 6.64
C GLY A 252 11.84 -2.93 6.69
N GLU A 253 10.75 -3.66 6.43
CA GLU A 253 9.39 -3.15 6.45
C GLU A 253 8.59 -3.67 7.65
N ALA A 254 7.61 -2.88 8.11
CA ALA A 254 6.62 -3.31 9.08
C ALA A 254 5.21 -2.95 8.60
N TYR A 255 4.27 -3.82 8.98
CA TYR A 255 2.85 -3.64 8.72
C TYR A 255 2.15 -3.66 10.08
N LEU A 256 1.65 -2.51 10.50
CA LEU A 256 0.95 -2.33 11.76
C LEU A 256 -0.55 -2.39 11.49
N ASP A 257 -1.23 -3.30 12.16
CA ASP A 257 -2.66 -3.58 11.96
C ASP A 257 -3.46 -3.61 13.28
N THR A 258 -2.86 -3.09 14.36
CA THR A 258 -3.56 -2.88 15.64
C THR A 258 -4.28 -1.55 15.64
N GLU A 259 -5.42 -1.48 16.34
CA GLU A 259 -6.23 -0.24 16.45
C GLU A 259 -5.39 0.92 17.01
N SER A 260 -4.63 0.70 18.08
CA SER A 260 -3.76 1.72 18.67
C SER A 260 -2.66 2.21 17.74
N ASP A 261 -2.10 1.35 16.89
CA ASP A 261 -1.10 1.76 15.91
C ASP A 261 -1.76 2.57 14.78
N VAL A 262 -2.89 2.11 14.26
CA VAL A 262 -3.62 2.81 13.19
C VAL A 262 -4.07 4.19 13.64
N ASP A 263 -4.68 4.30 14.82
CA ASP A 263 -5.13 5.58 15.41
C ASP A 263 -3.97 6.56 15.55
N LEU A 264 -2.82 6.08 16.02
CA LEU A 264 -1.61 6.89 16.14
C LEU A 264 -1.18 7.49 14.80
N TYR A 265 -1.17 6.71 13.72
CA TYR A 265 -0.75 7.20 12.41
C TYR A 265 -1.81 8.05 11.71
N GLN A 266 -3.10 7.81 11.95
CA GLN A 266 -4.19 8.70 11.52
C GLN A 266 -4.06 10.08 12.16
N ASP A 267 -3.73 10.13 13.45
CA ASP A 267 -3.42 11.35 14.19
C ASP A 267 -2.23 12.11 13.61
N VAL A 268 -1.15 11.38 13.30
CA VAL A 268 0.08 11.93 12.70
C VAL A 268 -0.21 12.51 11.31
N LEU A 269 -0.97 11.78 10.49
CA LEU A 269 -1.38 12.25 9.16
C LEU A 269 -2.26 13.49 9.26
N SER A 270 -3.22 13.50 10.19
CA SER A 270 -4.11 14.64 10.42
C SER A 270 -3.34 15.89 10.83
N ASP A 271 -2.26 15.73 11.60
CA ASP A 271 -1.34 16.82 11.94
C ASP A 271 -0.58 17.36 10.74
N ALA A 272 -0.08 16.48 9.87
CA ALA A 272 0.57 16.88 8.61
C ALA A 272 -0.39 17.62 7.68
N LEU A 273 -1.62 17.14 7.53
CA LEU A 273 -2.64 17.74 6.67
C LEU A 273 -3.05 19.15 7.12
N ARG A 274 -3.07 19.42 8.44
CA ARG A 274 -3.37 20.77 8.96
C ARG A 274 -2.33 21.82 8.57
N HIS A 275 -1.09 21.41 8.32
CA HIS A 275 0.03 22.29 8.01
C HIS A 275 0.44 22.24 6.53
N ALA A 276 -0.08 21.27 5.78
CA ALA A 276 0.10 21.20 4.35
C ALA A 276 -0.63 22.35 3.65
N LEU A 277 -0.06 22.80 2.53
CA LEU A 277 -0.68 23.77 1.64
C LEU A 277 -2.01 23.22 1.10
N SER A 278 -2.95 24.12 0.78
CA SER A 278 -4.17 23.73 0.06
C SER A 278 -3.85 23.10 -1.31
N PRO A 279 -4.78 22.38 -1.96
CA PRO A 279 -4.54 21.81 -3.28
C PRO A 279 -4.06 22.83 -4.33
N ASP A 280 -4.63 24.04 -4.35
CA ASP A 280 -4.23 25.10 -5.27
C ASP A 280 -2.83 25.64 -4.99
N GLU A 281 -2.51 25.89 -3.72
CA GLU A 281 -1.18 26.35 -3.29
C GLU A 281 -0.12 25.27 -3.52
N SER A 282 -0.47 24.00 -3.29
CA SER A 282 0.40 22.85 -3.58
C SER A 282 0.71 22.76 -5.08
N ARG A 283 -0.28 22.96 -5.96
CA ARG A 283 -0.06 23.04 -7.42
C ARG A 283 0.83 24.23 -7.80
N ALA A 284 0.65 25.38 -7.17
CA ALA A 284 1.53 26.53 -7.42
C ALA A 284 2.98 26.23 -7.02
N GLU A 285 3.16 25.55 -5.89
CA GLU A 285 4.48 25.15 -5.39
C GLU A 285 5.15 24.08 -6.27
N LEU A 286 4.38 23.11 -6.76
CA LEU A 286 4.85 22.14 -7.76
C LEU A 286 5.32 22.83 -9.05
N ARG A 287 4.59 23.84 -9.54
CA ARG A 287 5.01 24.66 -10.72
C ARG A 287 6.31 25.43 -10.45
N ARG A 288 6.46 26.00 -9.25
CA ARG A 288 7.69 26.71 -8.84
C ARG A 288 8.91 25.79 -8.94
N TYR A 289 8.81 24.56 -8.44
CA TYR A 289 9.88 23.57 -8.57
C TYR A 289 10.05 23.09 -10.02
N GLN A 290 8.95 22.94 -10.77
CA GLN A 290 9.01 22.51 -12.16
C GLN A 290 9.82 23.49 -13.01
N ASP A 291 9.62 24.79 -12.82
CA ASP A 291 10.36 25.86 -13.51
C ASP A 291 11.86 25.84 -13.16
N LYS A 292 12.20 25.52 -11.90
CA LYS A 292 13.60 25.37 -11.45
C LYS A 292 14.33 24.24 -12.18
N PHE A 293 13.62 23.17 -12.56
CA PHE A 293 14.17 22.03 -13.30
C PHE A 293 13.96 22.13 -14.81
N ALA A 294 13.39 23.24 -15.31
CA ALA A 294 13.16 23.41 -16.73
C ALA A 294 14.47 23.28 -17.53
N PRO A 295 14.46 22.56 -18.67
CA PRO A 295 15.64 22.46 -19.51
C PRO A 295 16.07 23.87 -19.95
N PRO A 296 17.39 24.14 -20.08
CA PRO A 296 17.86 25.44 -20.53
C PRO A 296 17.21 25.78 -21.87
N ARG A 297 16.59 26.97 -21.96
CA ARG A 297 16.04 27.47 -23.23
C ARG A 297 17.15 27.37 -24.27
N LYS A 298 16.93 26.58 -25.33
CA LYS A 298 17.85 26.54 -26.47
C LYS A 298 18.02 27.98 -26.95
N ALA A 299 19.20 28.54 -26.72
CA ALA A 299 19.58 29.80 -27.32
C ALA A 299 19.41 29.60 -28.83
N HIS A 300 18.48 30.35 -29.43
CA HIS A 300 18.48 30.48 -30.88
C HIS A 300 19.79 31.18 -31.21
N THR A 301 20.76 30.40 -31.68
CA THR A 301 21.97 30.94 -32.28
C THR A 301 21.51 31.69 -33.55
N PRO A 302 21.78 33.01 -33.65
CA PRO A 302 21.37 33.81 -34.80
C PRO A 302 22.05 33.36 -36.10
#